data_AF-A0A948D5V4-F1
#
_entry.id   AF-A0A948D5V4-F1
#
_cell.length_a   1.000
_cell.length_b   1.000
_cell.length_c   1.000
_cell.angle_alpha   90.00
_cell.angle_beta   90.00
_cell.angle_gamma   90.00
#
_symmetry.space_group_name_H-M   'P 1'
#
loop_
_entity.id
_entity.type
_entity.pdbx_description
1 polymer ?
#
loop_
_entity_poly.entity_id
_entity_poly.type
_entity_poly.pdbx_seq_one_letter_code
_entity_poly.pdbx_strand_id
1 'polypeptide(L)'
;MKTQTRIIELAKELKIKPRRLVNFLLVSLGKSVAKGQILAQKKTMGFITKTVRAPEAGTVDKIEATTGRLFLTRASKKTGFGFGWGKAKAVLVKAKAELSLKNLNPDWRDKIIWAEAISEPGAIFKAEVLGIEGLILPIETREELQDSCQELVEASELAVVFVKPGVSEKLKQLVGKQVMIDGQKGSVSEA
;
A
#
# COMPACT_ATOMS: atom_id res chain seq x y z
N MET A 1 -7.87 13.72 -9.51
CA MET A 1 -7.96 13.53 -8.05
C MET A 1 -7.13 14.62 -7.38
N LYS A 2 -7.62 15.26 -6.30
CA LYS A 2 -6.87 16.36 -5.65
C LYS A 2 -5.96 15.78 -4.57
N THR A 3 -4.67 15.74 -4.87
CA THR A 3 -3.62 15.47 -3.88
C THR A 3 -3.61 16.61 -2.85
N GLN A 4 -3.81 16.29 -1.58
CA GLN A 4 -3.71 17.29 -0.51
C GLN A 4 -2.25 17.33 -0.04
N THR A 5 -1.62 18.49 -0.22
CA THR A 5 -0.25 18.74 0.25
C THR A 5 -0.31 19.61 1.50
N ARG A 6 0.32 19.15 2.58
CA ARG A 6 0.46 19.87 3.84
C ARG A 6 1.86 20.47 3.93
N ILE A 7 1.95 21.77 4.22
CA ILE A 7 3.22 22.48 4.40
C ILE A 7 3.54 22.57 5.89
N ILE A 8 4.76 22.20 6.26
CA ILE A 8 5.26 22.23 7.64
C ILE A 8 6.48 23.16 7.72
N GLU A 9 6.43 24.19 8.58
CA GLU A 9 7.50 25.19 8.73
C GLU A 9 8.59 24.71 9.70
N LEU A 10 9.30 23.63 9.34
CA LEU A 10 10.27 22.95 10.22
C LEU A 10 11.33 23.88 10.83
N ALA A 11 11.90 24.81 10.04
CA ALA A 11 12.95 25.70 10.55
C ALA A 11 12.45 26.66 11.64
N LYS A 12 11.22 27.17 11.47
CA LYS A 12 10.55 28.05 12.43
C LYS A 12 10.22 27.28 13.70
N GLU A 13 9.64 26.08 13.55
CA GLU A 13 9.33 25.22 14.69
C GLU A 13 10.59 24.82 15.46
N LEU A 14 11.70 24.50 14.79
CA LEU A 14 12.97 24.15 15.44
C LEU A 14 13.79 25.36 15.95
N LYS A 15 13.37 26.61 15.66
CA LYS A 15 14.15 27.83 15.92
C LYS A 15 15.57 27.71 15.35
N ILE A 16 15.69 27.46 14.04
CA ILE A 16 16.96 27.38 13.30
C ILE A 16 16.90 28.19 12.01
N LYS A 17 18.06 28.53 11.45
CA LYS A 17 18.14 29.10 10.10
C LYS A 17 17.73 28.04 9.06
N PRO A 18 16.91 28.37 8.05
CA PRO A 18 16.49 27.45 7.00
C PRO A 18 17.62 26.62 6.38
N ARG A 19 18.74 27.28 6.06
CA ARG A 19 19.93 26.64 5.45
C ARG A 19 20.52 25.49 6.27
N ARG A 20 20.24 25.44 7.58
CA ARG A 20 20.72 24.37 8.46
C ARG A 20 19.73 23.23 8.62
N LEU A 21 18.51 23.34 8.08
CA LEU A 21 17.43 22.37 8.29
C LEU A 21 17.86 20.95 7.92
N VAL A 22 18.59 20.79 6.82
CA VAL A 22 19.04 19.47 6.30
C VAL A 22 19.79 18.66 7.36
N ASN A 23 20.57 19.33 8.23
CA ASN A 23 21.36 18.67 9.28
C ASN A 23 20.53 18.14 10.46
N PHE A 24 19.24 18.47 10.51
CA PHE A 24 18.33 18.10 11.61
C PHE A 24 17.18 17.21 11.15
N LEU A 25 17.08 16.90 9.85
CA LEU A 25 16.06 16.00 9.32
C LEU A 25 16.37 14.57 9.72
N LEU A 26 15.32 13.82 10.09
CA LEU A 26 15.38 12.38 10.34
C LEU A 26 14.66 11.58 9.23
N VAL A 27 14.18 12.27 8.19
CA VAL A 27 13.45 11.69 7.07
C VAL A 27 14.03 12.18 5.75
N SER A 28 13.88 11.37 4.70
CA SER A 28 14.38 11.67 3.35
C SER A 28 13.23 11.94 2.39
N LEU A 29 13.52 12.61 1.26
CA LEU A 29 12.56 12.76 0.15
C LEU A 29 12.06 11.39 -0.33
N GLY A 30 10.79 11.32 -0.71
CA GLY A 30 10.12 10.10 -1.18
C GLY A 30 9.79 9.08 -0.08
N LYS A 31 10.24 9.28 1.17
CA LYS A 31 9.88 8.36 2.26
C LYS A 31 8.48 8.63 2.80
N SER A 32 7.77 7.54 3.07
CA SER A 32 6.51 7.55 3.81
C SER A 32 6.76 7.78 5.29
N VAL A 33 5.89 8.57 5.91
CA VAL A 33 5.91 8.88 7.33
C VAL A 33 4.55 8.64 7.96
N ALA A 34 4.54 8.09 9.16
CA ALA A 34 3.34 7.91 9.96
C ALA A 34 2.95 9.18 10.72
N LYS A 35 1.66 9.32 11.07
CA LYS A 35 1.21 10.41 11.96
C LYS A 35 1.97 10.33 13.29
N GLY A 36 2.53 11.45 13.74
CA GLY A 36 3.30 11.55 14.98
C GLY A 36 4.78 11.13 14.86
N GLN A 37 5.22 10.60 13.71
CA GLN A 37 6.63 10.28 13.47
C GLN A 37 7.48 11.56 13.53
N ILE A 38 8.69 11.47 14.10
CA ILE A 38 9.61 12.60 14.19
C ILE A 38 10.18 12.88 12.80
N LEU A 39 9.94 14.09 12.30
CA LEU A 39 10.45 14.56 11.00
C LEU A 39 11.83 15.19 11.14
N ALA A 40 12.02 15.94 12.22
CA ALA A 40 13.26 16.67 12.46
C ALA A 40 13.50 16.86 13.97
N GLN A 41 14.77 16.90 14.36
CA GLN A 41 15.19 16.98 15.75
C GLN A 41 16.42 17.86 15.92
N LYS A 42 16.34 18.85 16.81
CA LYS A 42 17.47 19.69 17.21
C LYS A 42 17.88 19.39 18.65
N LYS A 43 19.11 18.93 18.83
CA LYS A 43 19.74 18.81 20.15
C LYS A 43 20.27 20.17 20.60
N THR A 44 19.96 20.56 21.84
CA THR A 44 20.49 21.77 22.48
C THR A 44 21.40 21.34 23.63
N MET A 45 22.41 22.17 23.94
CA MET A 45 23.32 21.92 25.06
C MET A 45 22.51 21.87 26.37
N GLY A 46 22.67 20.80 27.16
CA GLY A 46 21.92 20.59 28.42
C GLY A 46 20.63 19.75 28.28
N PHE A 47 20.67 18.64 27.54
CA PHE A 47 19.61 17.61 27.43
C PHE A 47 18.27 18.03 26.79
N ILE A 48 18.01 19.32 26.56
CA ILE A 48 16.76 19.77 25.94
C ILE A 48 16.78 19.50 24.43
N THR A 49 15.86 18.65 23.97
CA THR A 49 15.72 18.29 22.56
C THR A 49 14.41 18.82 21.99
N LYS A 50 14.48 19.62 20.93
CA LYS A 50 13.29 20.09 20.23
C LYS A 50 12.99 19.16 19.06
N THR A 51 11.77 18.63 19.01
CA THR A 51 11.31 17.70 17.97
C THR A 51 10.13 18.31 17.21
N VAL A 52 10.05 18.01 15.92
CA VAL A 52 8.88 18.29 15.09
C VAL A 52 8.34 16.97 14.57
N ARG A 53 7.04 16.75 14.72
CA ARG A 53 6.37 15.50 14.36
C ARG A 53 5.43 15.70 13.19
N ALA A 54 5.22 14.64 12.41
CA ALA A 54 4.27 14.65 11.30
C ALA A 54 2.83 14.83 11.83
N PRO A 55 2.07 15.82 11.33
CA PRO A 55 0.68 16.04 11.77
C PRO A 55 -0.29 14.95 11.26
N GLU A 56 0.06 14.32 10.14
CA GLU A 56 -0.69 13.25 9.50
C GLU A 56 0.26 12.28 8.78
N ALA A 57 -0.25 11.14 8.34
CA ALA A 57 0.53 10.19 7.55
C ALA A 57 0.59 10.64 6.07
N GLY A 58 1.74 10.48 5.43
CA GLY A 58 1.94 10.87 4.04
C GLY A 58 3.34 10.56 3.55
N THR A 59 3.68 11.09 2.36
CA THR A 59 5.00 10.95 1.75
C THR A 59 5.68 12.30 1.68
N VAL A 60 6.97 12.35 2.01
CA VAL A 60 7.77 13.57 1.93
C VAL A 60 8.01 13.90 0.45
N ASP A 61 7.30 14.90 -0.05
CA ASP A 61 7.30 15.28 -1.46
C ASP A 61 8.49 16.22 -1.79
N LYS A 62 8.65 17.25 -0.97
CA LYS A 62 9.65 18.29 -1.19
C LYS A 62 10.17 18.85 0.13
N ILE A 63 11.45 19.22 0.14
CA ILE A 63 12.10 19.95 1.24
C ILE A 63 12.73 21.21 0.64
N GLU A 64 12.28 22.38 1.09
CA GLU A 64 12.85 23.65 0.68
C GLU A 64 13.84 24.16 1.74
N ALA A 65 15.13 24.00 1.48
CA ALA A 65 16.19 24.45 2.39
C ALA A 65 16.28 25.99 2.49
N THR A 66 15.77 26.73 1.50
CA THR A 66 15.76 28.20 1.50
C THR A 66 14.72 28.77 2.47
N THR A 67 13.51 28.20 2.49
CA THR A 67 12.39 28.63 3.35
C THR A 67 12.30 27.82 4.64
N GLY A 68 12.92 26.64 4.68
CA GLY A 68 12.90 25.73 5.82
C GLY A 68 11.57 24.97 5.94
N ARG A 69 10.91 24.72 4.80
CA ARG A 69 9.60 24.07 4.72
C ARG A 69 9.73 22.63 4.25
N LEU A 70 8.89 21.76 4.79
CA LEU A 70 8.67 20.38 4.31
C LEU A 70 7.25 20.26 3.77
N PHE A 71 7.12 19.64 2.60
CA PHE A 71 5.85 19.36 1.93
C PHE A 71 5.52 17.89 2.11
N LEU A 72 4.43 17.63 2.81
CA LEU A 72 3.93 16.30 3.07
C LEU A 72 2.70 16.06 2.21
N THR A 73 2.82 15.14 1.26
CA THR A 73 1.70 14.75 0.41
C THR A 73 0.94 13.64 1.09
N ARG A 74 -0.34 13.88 1.41
CA ARG A 74 -1.21 12.84 1.93
C ARG A 74 -1.52 11.87 0.81
N ALA A 75 -1.14 10.61 0.98
CA ALA A 75 -1.71 9.53 0.17
C ALA A 75 -3.22 9.53 0.47
N SER A 76 -4.03 9.90 -0.52
CA SER A 76 -5.48 9.77 -0.40
C SER A 76 -5.79 8.29 -0.22
N LYS A 77 -5.97 7.83 1.02
CA LYS A 77 -6.59 6.54 1.28
C LYS A 77 -7.98 6.63 0.66
N LYS A 78 -8.14 6.09 -0.55
CA LYS A 78 -9.46 5.80 -1.08
C LYS A 78 -10.06 4.81 -0.10
N THR A 79 -11.00 5.25 0.72
CA THR A 79 -12.00 4.38 1.32
C THR A 79 -12.93 3.90 0.19
N GLY A 80 -12.37 3.09 -0.70
CA GLY A 80 -13.12 2.15 -1.54
C GLY A 80 -13.35 0.89 -0.73
N PHE A 81 -14.47 0.21 -0.99
CA PHE A 81 -14.83 -1.03 -0.32
C PHE A 81 -13.92 -2.16 -0.83
N GLY A 82 -12.74 -2.32 -0.21
CA GLY A 82 -11.77 -3.40 -0.42
C GLY A 82 -10.36 -2.82 -0.61
N PHE A 83 -9.36 -3.54 -0.10
CA PHE A 83 -7.95 -3.14 -0.14
C PHE A 83 -7.27 -3.92 -1.26
N GLY A 84 -6.31 -3.34 -1.94
CA GLY A 84 -5.64 -4.00 -3.04
C GLY A 84 -4.76 -3.09 -3.87
N TRP A 85 -3.97 -3.69 -4.75
CA TRP A 85 -2.98 -3.01 -5.59
C TRP A 85 -3.17 -3.42 -7.04
N GLY A 86 -2.75 -2.55 -7.96
CA GLY A 86 -2.85 -2.81 -9.39
C GLY A 86 -4.28 -2.79 -9.96
N LYS A 87 -4.34 -2.98 -11.27
CA LYS A 87 -5.54 -3.25 -12.03
C LYS A 87 -5.21 -4.34 -13.03
N ALA A 88 -6.07 -5.34 -13.14
CA ALA A 88 -5.92 -6.39 -14.13
C ALA A 88 -7.26 -6.67 -14.79
N LYS A 89 -7.22 -7.12 -16.05
CA LYS A 89 -8.38 -7.56 -16.81
C LYS A 89 -8.07 -8.93 -17.41
N ALA A 90 -8.65 -9.98 -16.86
CA ALA A 90 -8.35 -11.36 -17.25
C ALA A 90 -9.51 -12.30 -16.94
N VAL A 91 -9.41 -13.56 -17.36
CA VAL A 91 -10.42 -14.57 -17.03
C VAL A 91 -10.32 -14.96 -15.55
N LEU A 92 -11.44 -14.98 -14.84
CA LEU A 92 -11.48 -15.39 -13.44
C LEU A 92 -11.46 -16.92 -13.32
N VAL A 93 -10.55 -17.45 -12.51
CA VAL A 93 -10.52 -18.86 -12.14
C VAL A 93 -10.58 -19.01 -10.63
N LYS A 94 -11.37 -19.98 -10.15
CA LYS A 94 -11.41 -20.32 -8.73
C LYS A 94 -10.38 -21.40 -8.41
N ALA A 95 -9.52 -21.16 -7.44
CA ALA A 95 -8.65 -22.18 -6.87
C ALA A 95 -9.50 -23.19 -6.08
N LYS A 96 -9.22 -24.49 -6.23
CA LYS A 96 -9.96 -25.56 -5.53
C LYS A 96 -9.67 -25.59 -4.03
N ALA A 97 -8.54 -25.04 -3.61
CA ALA A 97 -8.04 -25.03 -2.23
C ALA A 97 -7.31 -23.70 -1.98
N GLU A 98 -6.79 -23.53 -0.75
CA GLU A 98 -5.91 -22.42 -0.37
C GLU A 98 -4.71 -22.32 -1.31
N LEU A 99 -4.30 -21.11 -1.67
CA LEU A 99 -3.16 -20.91 -2.58
C LEU A 99 -1.85 -21.25 -1.85
N SER A 100 -1.08 -22.17 -2.42
CA SER A 100 0.20 -22.63 -1.89
C SER A 100 1.21 -22.77 -3.03
N LEU A 101 2.50 -22.91 -2.69
CA LEU A 101 3.51 -23.18 -3.71
C LEU A 101 3.25 -24.48 -4.49
N LYS A 102 2.56 -25.46 -3.91
CA LYS A 102 2.38 -26.79 -4.51
C LYS A 102 1.20 -26.89 -5.48
N ASN A 103 0.19 -26.04 -5.31
CA ASN A 103 -1.07 -26.14 -6.08
C ASN A 103 -1.30 -25.00 -7.08
N LEU A 104 -0.32 -24.11 -7.24
CA LEU A 104 -0.28 -23.18 -8.35
C LEU A 104 -0.11 -23.94 -9.67
N ASN A 105 -1.07 -23.76 -10.57
CA ASN A 105 -1.09 -24.41 -11.88
C ASN A 105 -0.52 -23.46 -12.96
N PRO A 106 0.47 -23.89 -13.77
CA PRO A 106 0.94 -23.11 -14.93
C PRO A 106 -0.15 -22.71 -15.94
N ASP A 107 -1.25 -23.45 -16.06
CA ASP A 107 -2.40 -23.14 -16.93
C ASP A 107 -3.18 -21.89 -16.48
N TRP A 108 -2.78 -21.28 -15.37
CA TRP A 108 -3.35 -20.05 -14.82
C TRP A 108 -2.63 -18.79 -15.29
N ARG A 109 -1.63 -18.91 -16.17
CA ARG A 109 -1.05 -17.77 -16.86
C ARG A 109 -2.13 -16.93 -17.56
N ASP A 110 -1.99 -15.61 -17.49
CA ASP A 110 -2.89 -14.59 -18.05
C ASP A 110 -4.30 -14.64 -17.42
N LYS A 111 -4.43 -15.11 -16.17
CA LYS A 111 -5.71 -15.23 -15.44
C LYS A 111 -5.69 -14.48 -14.12
N ILE A 112 -6.88 -14.19 -13.62
CA ILE A 112 -7.09 -13.70 -12.25
C ILE A 112 -7.56 -14.88 -11.41
N ILE A 113 -6.91 -15.11 -10.28
CA ILE A 113 -7.21 -16.25 -9.42
C ILE A 113 -7.95 -15.79 -8.18
N TRP A 114 -9.12 -16.38 -7.94
CA TRP A 114 -9.80 -16.29 -6.66
C TRP A 114 -9.46 -17.51 -5.80
N ALA A 115 -8.83 -17.26 -4.65
CA ALA A 115 -8.54 -18.28 -3.65
C ALA A 115 -9.22 -17.92 -2.32
N GLU A 116 -9.56 -18.94 -1.53
CA GLU A 116 -10.22 -18.74 -0.21
C GLU A 116 -9.21 -18.38 0.90
N ALA A 117 -7.93 -18.68 0.71
CA ALA A 117 -6.84 -18.27 1.60
C ALA A 117 -5.49 -18.40 0.88
N ILE A 118 -4.43 -17.88 1.49
CA ILE A 118 -3.03 -18.15 1.11
C ILE A 118 -2.38 -18.88 2.29
N SER A 119 -1.86 -20.07 2.04
CA SER A 119 -1.18 -20.85 3.07
C SER A 119 0.27 -20.39 3.28
N GLU A 120 0.91 -19.87 2.22
CA GLU A 120 2.33 -19.50 2.21
C GLU A 120 2.56 -18.18 1.46
N PRO A 121 3.22 -17.18 2.08
CA PRO A 121 3.73 -15.96 1.43
C PRO A 121 4.32 -16.14 0.03
N GLY A 122 5.17 -17.15 -0.14
CA GLY A 122 5.86 -17.43 -1.41
C GLY A 122 4.92 -17.74 -2.57
N ALA A 123 3.67 -18.12 -2.30
CA ALA A 123 2.67 -18.37 -3.34
C ALA A 123 2.37 -17.11 -4.17
N ILE A 124 2.48 -15.91 -3.60
CA ILE A 124 2.27 -14.64 -4.32
C ILE A 124 3.36 -14.47 -5.38
N PHE A 125 4.64 -14.60 -4.99
CA PHE A 125 5.76 -14.49 -5.92
C PHE A 125 5.76 -15.59 -6.99
N LYS A 126 5.42 -16.82 -6.61
CA LYS A 126 5.30 -17.90 -7.59
C LYS A 126 4.15 -17.64 -8.57
N ALA A 127 3.04 -17.07 -8.12
CA ALA A 127 1.93 -16.68 -9.00
C ALA A 127 2.39 -15.64 -10.03
N GLU A 128 3.13 -14.63 -9.60
CA GLU A 128 3.75 -13.62 -10.47
C GLU A 128 4.70 -14.26 -11.50
N VAL A 129 5.60 -15.16 -11.06
CA VAL A 129 6.52 -15.88 -11.96
C VAL A 129 5.78 -16.74 -13.00
N LEU A 130 4.61 -17.27 -12.66
CA LEU A 130 3.79 -18.04 -13.60
C LEU A 130 3.05 -17.15 -14.63
N GLY A 131 3.09 -15.82 -14.45
CA GLY A 131 2.37 -14.86 -15.28
C GLY A 131 0.88 -14.79 -14.92
N ILE A 132 0.52 -14.99 -13.64
CA ILE A 132 -0.84 -14.71 -13.17
C ILE A 132 -1.01 -13.19 -13.12
N GLU A 133 -2.16 -12.70 -13.57
CA GLU A 133 -2.45 -11.26 -13.71
C GLU A 133 -2.93 -10.64 -12.39
N GLY A 134 -3.59 -11.44 -11.55
CA GLY A 134 -4.00 -10.97 -10.25
C GLY A 134 -4.61 -12.01 -9.33
N LEU A 135 -4.75 -11.63 -8.06
CA LEU A 135 -5.32 -12.44 -7.00
C LEU A 135 -6.52 -11.75 -6.38
N ILE A 136 -7.57 -12.53 -6.10
CA ILE A 136 -8.70 -12.15 -5.28
C ILE A 136 -8.68 -13.03 -4.04
N LEU A 137 -8.61 -12.41 -2.87
CA LEU A 137 -8.49 -13.11 -1.59
C LEU A 137 -9.58 -12.58 -0.64
N PRO A 138 -10.25 -13.44 0.14
CA PRO A 138 -11.11 -12.95 1.20
C PRO A 138 -10.26 -12.29 2.28
N ILE A 139 -10.85 -11.28 2.93
CA ILE A 139 -10.30 -10.68 4.14
C ILE A 139 -11.36 -10.76 5.23
N GLU A 140 -11.03 -11.39 6.35
CA GLU A 140 -11.91 -11.38 7.52
C GLU A 140 -11.77 -10.06 8.27
N THR A 141 -10.52 -9.66 8.56
CA THR A 141 -10.23 -8.41 9.28
C THR A 141 -9.12 -7.59 8.62
N ARG A 142 -9.19 -6.25 8.77
CA ARG A 142 -8.16 -5.33 8.25
C ARG A 142 -6.79 -5.52 8.90
N GLU A 143 -6.76 -6.05 10.13
CA GLU A 143 -5.56 -6.17 10.96
C GLU A 143 -4.70 -7.36 10.51
N GLU A 144 -5.31 -8.49 10.11
CA GLU A 144 -4.60 -9.65 9.55
C GLU A 144 -3.84 -9.33 8.25
N LEU A 145 -4.30 -8.33 7.51
CA LEU A 145 -3.67 -7.93 6.26
C LEU A 145 -2.33 -7.21 6.47
N GLN A 146 -2.21 -6.53 7.61
CA GLN A 146 -1.26 -5.43 7.76
C GLN A 146 0.16 -5.92 8.02
N ASP A 147 0.31 -7.08 8.68
CA ASP A 147 1.63 -7.53 9.14
C ASP A 147 2.25 -8.62 8.25
N SER A 148 1.45 -9.55 7.71
CA SER A 148 2.01 -10.73 7.02
C SER A 148 2.03 -10.63 5.50
N CYS A 149 1.05 -9.94 4.90
CA CYS A 149 0.89 -9.91 3.44
C CYS A 149 1.21 -8.55 2.82
N GLN A 150 1.18 -7.46 3.60
CA GLN A 150 1.32 -6.12 3.03
C GLN A 150 2.69 -5.91 2.36
N GLU A 151 3.79 -6.26 3.02
CA GLU A 151 5.14 -6.10 2.44
C GLU A 151 5.35 -6.92 1.18
N LEU A 152 4.80 -8.15 1.15
CA LEU A 152 4.93 -9.07 0.03
C LEU A 152 4.12 -8.60 -1.17
N VAL A 153 2.92 -8.10 -0.93
CA VAL A 153 2.05 -7.57 -1.98
C VAL A 153 2.61 -6.23 -2.50
N GLU A 154 3.22 -5.40 -1.64
CA GLU A 154 3.89 -4.17 -2.08
C GLU A 154 5.15 -4.42 -2.90
N ALA A 155 5.81 -5.57 -2.71
CA ALA A 155 6.99 -5.99 -3.47
C ALA A 155 6.67 -6.69 -4.79
N SER A 156 5.40 -7.00 -5.07
CA SER A 156 4.95 -7.75 -6.25
C SER A 156 4.27 -6.83 -7.27
N GLU A 157 4.45 -7.10 -8.57
CA GLU A 157 3.70 -6.40 -9.63
C GLU A 157 2.27 -6.93 -9.81
N LEU A 158 1.92 -8.00 -9.09
CA LEU A 158 0.64 -8.69 -9.17
C LEU A 158 -0.52 -7.82 -8.68
N ALA A 159 -1.62 -7.77 -9.44
CA ALA A 159 -2.81 -7.07 -8.99
C ALA A 159 -3.54 -7.89 -7.91
N VAL A 160 -3.54 -7.43 -6.66
CA VAL A 160 -4.19 -8.14 -5.55
C VAL A 160 -5.42 -7.37 -5.08
N VAL A 161 -6.55 -8.05 -4.88
CA VAL A 161 -7.79 -7.49 -4.32
C VAL A 161 -8.29 -8.31 -3.16
N PHE A 162 -8.51 -7.64 -2.04
CA PHE A 162 -9.10 -8.22 -0.84
C PHE A 162 -10.59 -7.94 -0.79
N VAL A 163 -11.40 -9.00 -0.74
CA VAL A 163 -12.87 -8.93 -0.75
C VAL A 163 -13.47 -9.33 0.59
N LYS A 164 -14.56 -8.67 0.99
CA LYS A 164 -15.24 -8.98 2.25
C LYS A 164 -15.95 -10.34 2.20
N PRO A 165 -16.22 -10.95 3.37
CA PRO A 165 -17.11 -12.10 3.47
C PRO A 165 -18.47 -11.77 2.84
N GLY A 166 -18.97 -12.66 1.97
CA GLY A 166 -20.22 -12.47 1.22
C GLY A 166 -20.08 -12.00 -0.23
N VAL A 167 -18.89 -11.57 -0.67
CA VAL A 167 -18.62 -11.30 -2.10
C VAL A 167 -18.41 -12.62 -2.88
N SER A 168 -18.15 -13.72 -2.17
CA SER A 168 -17.90 -15.06 -2.75
C SER A 168 -19.02 -15.54 -3.68
N GLU A 169 -20.30 -15.33 -3.35
CA GLU A 169 -21.41 -15.75 -4.23
C GLU A 169 -21.42 -15.01 -5.57
N LYS A 170 -21.07 -13.72 -5.57
CA LYS A 170 -20.93 -12.96 -6.82
C LYS A 170 -19.74 -13.46 -7.64
N LEU A 171 -18.62 -13.77 -6.98
CA LEU A 171 -17.43 -14.29 -7.65
C LEU A 171 -17.69 -15.66 -8.29
N LYS A 172 -18.49 -16.53 -7.65
CA LYS A 172 -18.90 -17.82 -8.26
C LYS A 172 -19.57 -17.63 -9.62
N GLN A 173 -20.43 -16.61 -9.76
CA GLN A 173 -21.12 -16.30 -11.01
C GLN A 173 -20.19 -15.72 -12.09
N LEU A 174 -19.00 -15.26 -11.70
CA LEU A 174 -18.01 -14.68 -12.59
C LEU A 174 -16.90 -15.66 -12.99
N VAL A 175 -16.82 -16.85 -12.39
CA VAL A 175 -15.80 -17.86 -12.75
C VAL A 175 -15.96 -18.25 -14.22
N GLY A 176 -14.85 -18.22 -14.96
CA GLY A 176 -14.81 -18.47 -16.40
C GLY A 176 -15.11 -17.26 -17.27
N LYS A 177 -15.50 -16.12 -16.69
CA LYS A 177 -15.73 -14.86 -17.40
C LYS A 177 -14.52 -13.94 -17.32
N GLN A 178 -14.44 -13.00 -18.26
CA GLN A 178 -13.48 -11.91 -18.18
C GLN A 178 -13.92 -10.91 -17.12
N VAL A 179 -13.05 -10.64 -16.16
CA VAL A 179 -13.29 -9.70 -15.06
C VAL A 179 -12.20 -8.64 -15.04
N MET A 180 -12.56 -7.48 -14.49
CA MET A 180 -11.66 -6.39 -14.18
C MET A 180 -11.60 -6.26 -12.67
N ILE A 181 -10.38 -6.32 -12.13
CA ILE A 181 -10.11 -6.06 -10.73
C ILE A 181 -9.46 -4.68 -10.58
N ASP A 182 -9.91 -3.90 -9.60
CA ASP A 182 -9.32 -2.60 -9.24
C ASP A 182 -9.01 -2.64 -7.75
N GLY A 183 -7.74 -2.94 -7.42
CA GLY A 183 -7.30 -3.08 -6.04
C GLY A 183 -7.45 -1.78 -5.24
N GLN A 184 -7.30 -0.62 -5.89
CA GLN A 184 -7.48 0.68 -5.22
C GLN A 184 -8.94 0.94 -4.83
N LYS A 185 -9.89 0.33 -5.53
CA LYS A 185 -11.32 0.43 -5.23
C LYS A 185 -11.83 -0.76 -4.43
N GLY A 186 -11.09 -1.87 -4.42
CA GLY A 186 -11.54 -3.13 -3.83
C GLY A 186 -12.64 -3.82 -4.64
N SER A 187 -12.76 -3.51 -5.93
CA SER A 187 -13.90 -3.93 -6.74
C SER A 187 -13.51 -4.98 -7.77
N VAL A 188 -14.42 -5.91 -7.99
CA VAL A 188 -14.38 -6.90 -9.07
C VAL A 188 -15.65 -6.72 -9.90
N SER A 189 -15.51 -6.56 -11.22
CA SER A 189 -16.64 -6.45 -12.14
C SER A 189 -16.40 -7.30 -13.38
N GLU A 190 -17.47 -7.74 -14.04
CA GLU A 190 -17.38 -8.26 -15.42
C GLU A 190 -16.86 -7.15 -16.34
N ALA A 191 -15.97 -7.51 -17.28
CA ALA A 191 -15.15 -6.57 -18.04
C ALA A 191 -15.57 -6.35 -19.49
#